data_AF-A0A7Z2VMM2-F1
#
_entry.id   AF-A0A7Z2VMM2-F1
#
_cell.length_a   1.000
_cell.length_b   1.000
_cell.length_c   1.000
_cell.angle_alpha   90.00
_cell.angle_beta   90.00
_cell.angle_gamma   90.00
#
_symmetry.space_group_name_H-M   'P 1'
#
loop_
_entity.id
_entity.type
_entity.pdbx_description
1 polymer ?
#
loop_
_entity_poly.entity_id
_entity_poly.type
_entity_poly.pdbx_seq_one_letter_code
_entity_poly.pdbx_strand_id
1 'polypeptide(L)' 'MYVIGLEDIILDRLRKAVHWSSGRDREWGYRLLLMYLENLDLNYLTSQFENDSEKAEFRIWFDEAVSEKDRKLN' A
#
# COMPACT_ATOMS: atom_id res chain seq x y z
N MET A 1 16.10 -15.40 9.91
CA MET A 1 14.70 -15.80 9.64
C MET A 1 14.09 -14.70 8.79
N TYR A 2 13.70 -14.99 7.55
CA TYR A 2 12.96 -14.03 6.72
C TYR A 2 11.48 -14.18 7.07
N VAL A 3 11.03 -13.47 8.10
CA VAL A 3 9.59 -13.24 8.28
C VAL A 3 9.24 -12.23 7.20
N ILE A 4 8.48 -12.66 6.19
CA ILE A 4 8.04 -11.77 5.12
C ILE A 4 7.23 -10.66 5.78
N GLY A 5 7.71 -9.41 5.68
CA GLY A 5 7.02 -8.26 6.26
C GLY A 5 5.70 -8.03 5.56
N LEU A 6 4.72 -7.47 6.26
CA LEU A 6 3.47 -7.06 5.61
C LEU A 6 3.75 -6.02 4.52
N GLU A 7 4.78 -5.21 4.73
CA GLU A 7 5.31 -4.24 3.79
C GLU A 7 5.72 -4.90 2.46
N ASP A 8 6.40 -6.03 2.49
CA ASP A 8 6.81 -6.78 1.29
C ASP A 8 5.59 -7.27 0.50
N ILE A 9 4.54 -7.69 1.19
CA ILE A 9 3.29 -8.14 0.57
C ILE A 9 2.57 -6.96 -0.10
N ILE A 10 2.53 -5.81 0.58
CA ILE A 10 1.94 -4.59 0.02
C ILE A 10 2.75 -4.11 -1.19
N LEU A 11 4.08 -4.18 -1.15
CA LEU A 11 4.96 -3.83 -2.27
C LEU A 11 4.75 -4.75 -3.47
N ASP A 12 4.63 -6.08 -3.27
CA ASP A 12 4.32 -7.02 -4.36
C ASP A 12 2.99 -6.68 -5.04
N ARG A 13 1.96 -6.36 -4.24
CA ARG A 13 0.63 -6.00 -4.76
C ARG A 13 0.64 -4.66 -5.47
N LEU A 14 1.36 -3.67 -4.94
CA LEU A 14 1.54 -2.37 -5.56
C LEU A 14 2.23 -2.50 -6.93
N ARG A 15 3.33 -3.25 -6.99
CA ARG A 15 4.06 -3.50 -8.24
C ARG A 15 3.18 -4.20 -9.26
N LYS A 16 2.43 -5.23 -8.87
CA LYS A 16 1.47 -5.90 -9.77
C LYS A 16 0.36 -4.99 -10.24
N ALA A 17 -0.18 -4.14 -9.36
CA ALA A 17 -1.19 -3.15 -9.72
C ALA A 17 -0.65 -2.17 -10.77
N VAL A 18 0.56 -1.63 -10.59
CA VAL A 18 1.19 -0.69 -11.53
C VAL A 18 1.58 -1.36 -12.84
N HIS A 19 2.24 -2.51 -12.78
CA HIS A 19 2.77 -3.18 -13.98
C HIS A 19 1.68 -3.79 -14.84
N TRP A 20 0.65 -4.38 -14.24
CA TRP A 20 -0.37 -5.15 -14.98
C TRP A 20 -1.73 -4.47 -14.98
N SER A 21 -1.86 -3.26 -14.40
CA SER A 21 -3.12 -2.52 -14.27
C SER A 21 -4.24 -3.39 -13.69
N SER A 22 -3.88 -4.30 -12.78
CA SER A 22 -4.80 -5.27 -12.19
C SER A 22 -5.61 -4.59 -11.08
N GLY A 23 -6.87 -4.27 -11.39
CA GLY A 23 -7.79 -3.69 -10.41
C GLY A 23 -7.98 -4.56 -9.16
N ARG A 24 -7.83 -5.89 -9.29
CA ARG A 24 -7.91 -6.81 -8.15
C ARG A 24 -6.68 -6.70 -7.24
N ASP A 25 -5.47 -6.70 -7.78
CA ASP A 25 -4.25 -6.53 -6.97
C ASP A 25 -4.23 -5.16 -6.28
N ARG A 26 -4.72 -4.13 -6.96
CA ARG A 26 -4.94 -2.79 -6.40
C ARG A 26 -5.86 -2.84 -5.19
N GLU A 27 -7.04 -3.44 -5.32
CA GLU A 27 -8.01 -3.53 -4.24
C GLU A 27 -7.47 -4.30 -3.03
N TRP A 28 -6.81 -5.43 -3.25
CA TRP A 28 -6.23 -6.22 -2.17
C TRP A 28 -5.07 -5.51 -1.48
N GLY A 29 -4.19 -4.84 -2.24
CA GLY A 29 -3.12 -4.02 -1.70
C GLY A 29 -3.64 -2.86 -0.86
N TYR A 30 -4.65 -2.15 -1.37
CA TYR A 30 -5.35 -1.09 -0.65
C TYR A 30 -5.98 -1.58 0.66
N ARG A 31 -6.73 -2.70 0.63
CA ARG A 31 -7.37 -3.25 1.85
C ARG A 31 -6.34 -3.64 2.90
N LEU A 32 -5.22 -4.26 2.50
CA LEU A 32 -4.13 -4.59 3.42
C LEU A 32 -3.53 -3.33 4.04
N LEU A 33 -3.28 -2.31 3.22
CA LEU A 33 -2.80 -1.02 3.69
C LEU A 33 -3.78 -0.38 4.70
N LEU A 34 -5.07 -0.34 4.40
CA LEU A 34 -6.10 0.22 5.28
C LEU A 34 -6.20 -0.51 6.63
N MET A 35 -6.15 -1.85 6.61
CA MET A 35 -6.26 -2.66 7.83
C MET A 35 -5.08 -2.48 8.77
N TYR A 36 -3.88 -2.30 8.22
CA TYR A 36 -2.64 -2.27 8.98
C TYR A 36 -1.94 -0.91 8.97
N LEU A 37 -2.61 0.14 8.51
CA LEU A 37 -2.04 1.49 8.32
C LEU A 37 -1.24 2.00 9.52
N GLU A 38 -1.71 1.71 10.73
CA GLU A 38 -1.09 2.13 12.00
C GLU A 38 0.16 1.32 12.38
N ASN A 39 0.33 0.13 11.81
CA ASN A 39 1.43 -0.80 12.10
C ASN A 39 2.45 -0.87 10.96
N LEU A 40 2.24 -0.16 9.86
CA LEU A 40 3.13 -0.18 8.70
C LEU A 40 4.33 0.74 8.89
N ASP A 41 5.51 0.25 8.53
CA ASP A 41 6.68 1.11 8.37
C ASP A 41 6.62 1.84 7.01
N LEU A 42 6.03 3.04 7.02
CA LEU A 42 5.94 3.91 5.85
C LEU A 42 7.31 4.37 5.35
N ASN A 43 8.32 4.49 6.23
CA ASN A 43 9.66 4.85 5.82
C ASN A 43 10.31 3.70 5.04
N TYR A 44 10.11 2.47 5.50
CA TYR A 44 10.54 1.29 4.76
C TYR A 44 9.84 1.21 3.40
N LEU A 45 8.52 1.28 3.34
CA LEU A 45 7.75 1.23 2.08
C LEU A 45 8.23 2.29 1.09
N THR A 46 8.37 3.55 1.53
CA THR A 46 8.79 4.64 0.65
C THR A 46 10.23 4.51 0.15
N SER A 47 11.11 3.86 0.92
CA SER A 47 12.48 3.55 0.51
C SER A 47 12.58 2.45 -0.55
N GLN A 48 11.57 1.57 -0.65
CA GLN A 48 11.58 0.43 -1.58
C GLN A 48 10.95 0.74 -2.95
N PHE A 49 10.38 1.92 -3.12
CA PHE A 49 9.78 2.32 -4.40
C PHE A 49 10.87 2.58 -5.44
N GLU A 50 10.80 1.87 -6.55
CA GLU A 50 11.81 1.96 -7.61
C GLU A 50 11.43 3.00 -8.65
N ASN A 51 10.12 3.26 -8.83
CA ASN A 51 9.58 4.12 -9.88
C ASN A 51 8.57 5.15 -9.37
N ASP A 52 8.42 6.28 -10.08
CA ASP A 52 7.43 7.31 -9.75
C ASP A 52 5.98 6.82 -9.86
N SER A 53 5.70 5.85 -10.73
CA SER A 53 4.37 5.25 -10.85
C SER A 53 3.96 4.47 -9.60
N GLU A 54 4.89 3.77 -8.95
CA GLU A 54 4.64 3.08 -7.67
C GLU A 54 4.34 4.09 -6.56
N LYS A 55 5.13 5.17 -6.50
CA LYS A 55 4.92 6.27 -5.54
C LYS A 55 3.57 6.92 -5.73
N ALA A 56 3.20 7.24 -6.96
CA ALA A 56 1.93 7.87 -7.28
C ALA A 56 0.74 6.99 -6.90
N GLU A 57 0.79 5.70 -7.28
CA GLU A 57 -0.27 4.74 -6.97
C GLU A 57 -0.41 4.52 -5.47
N PHE A 58 0.71 4.33 -4.76
CA PHE A 58 0.71 4.17 -3.31
C PHE A 58 0.17 5.41 -2.59
N ARG A 59 0.51 6.61 -3.07
CA ARG A 59 0.01 7.86 -2.49
C ARG A 59 -1.50 7.97 -2.60
N ILE A 60 -2.09 7.55 -3.72
CA ILE A 60 -3.54 7.48 -3.88
C ILE A 60 -4.14 6.55 -2.82
N TRP A 61 -3.58 5.34 -2.65
CA TRP A 61 -4.05 4.38 -1.65
C TRP A 61 -3.94 4.93 -0.23
N PHE A 62 -2.83 5.61 0.08
CA PHE A 62 -2.57 6.16 1.38
C PHE A 62 -3.54 7.29 1.73
N ASP A 63 -3.73 8.26 0.81
CA ASP A 63 -4.63 9.39 1.01
C ASP A 63 -6.09 8.91 1.16
N GLU A 64 -6.52 7.93 0.35
CA GLU A 64 -7.83 7.29 0.47
C GLU A 64 -7.98 6.57 1.82
N ALA A 65 -6.98 5.80 2.24
CA ALA A 65 -7.04 5.01 3.47
C ALA A 65 -7.06 5.89 4.73
N VAL A 66 -6.29 6.98 4.74
CA VAL A 66 -6.31 7.98 5.82
C VAL A 66 -7.69 8.64 5.91
N SER A 67 -8.27 9.04 4.76
CA SER A 67 -9.60 9.63 4.73
C SER A 67 -10.69 8.66 5.20
N GLU A 68 -10.61 7.37 4.82
CA GLU A 68 -11.56 6.35 5.28
C GLU A 68 -11.45 6.06 6.77
N LYS A 69 -10.23 6.03 7.33
CA LYS A 69 -10.02 5.87 8.77
C LYS A 69 -10.58 7.05 9.56
N ASP A 70 -10.35 8.28 9.09
CA ASP A 70 -10.88 9.50 9.72
C ASP A 70 -12.43 9.53 9.75
N ARG A 71 -13.06 9.09 8.65
CA ARG A 71 -14.53 8.95 8.55
C ARG A 71 -15.13 7.91 9.49
N LYS A 72 -14.37 6.90 9.92
CA LYS A 72 -14.85 5.86 10.85
C LYS A 72 -14.64 6.23 12.32
N LEU A 73 -13.87 7.30 12.60
CA LEU A 73 -13.63 7.81 13.95
C LEU A 73 -14.59 8.94 14.37
N ASN A 74 -15.34 9.52 13.42
CA ASN A 74 -16.41 10.50 13.62
C ASN A 74 -17.80 9.86 13.54
#